data_AF-A0A1G7WIE5-F1
#
_entry.id   AF-A0A1G7WIE5-F1
#
_cell.length_a   1.000
_cell.length_b   1.000
_cell.length_c   1.000
_cell.angle_alpha   90.00
_cell.angle_beta   90.00
_cell.angle_gamma   90.00
#
_symmetry.space_group_name_H-M   'P 1'
#
loop_
_entity.id
_entity.type
_entity.pdbx_description
1 polymer ?
#
loop_
_entity_poly.entity_id
_entity_poly.type
_entity_poly.pdbx_seq_one_letter_code
_entity_poly.pdbx_strand_id
1 'polypeptide(L)'
;MKQKHVIIVLFTLIVSSCIASIGSYKSASLTVNREMDRALAMTMREQKSNIISQDTIRTFNRHLQIAELRGKATIAVDARSREFRAYARCSEATIFGLSDQKPALALCVTTLLWALYAWHKRDNMPSDATESSFGGLHFDNVEGRFVTADGTQIQLTPMQQRLMEMFFNSPSHSLTKAEICDAFWPKKPDASETLYTLVRRLRPVVEQNSDIRIVSDRNKAYRLEVK
;
A
#
# COMPACT_ATOMS: atom_id res chain seq x y z
N MET A 1 -5.66 -7.27 7.29
CA MET A 1 -5.80 -7.00 5.84
C MET A 1 -4.59 -7.58 5.15
N LYS A 2 -4.75 -8.41 4.11
CA LYS A 2 -3.62 -8.91 3.34
C LYS A 2 -2.87 -7.73 2.70
N GLN A 3 -1.54 -7.77 2.65
CA GLN A 3 -0.69 -6.68 2.12
C GLN A 3 -1.13 -6.18 0.73
N LYS A 4 -1.65 -7.10 -0.11
CA LYS A 4 -2.20 -6.78 -1.43
C LYS A 4 -3.31 -5.71 -1.40
N HIS A 5 -4.19 -5.72 -0.39
CA HIS A 5 -5.27 -4.73 -0.29
C HIS A 5 -4.75 -3.33 0.09
N VAL A 6 -3.71 -3.25 0.94
CA VAL A 6 -3.10 -1.98 1.32
C VAL A 6 -2.49 -1.28 0.11
N ILE A 7 -1.79 -2.04 -0.73
CA ILE A 7 -1.19 -1.51 -1.97
C ILE A 7 -2.27 -1.01 -2.94
N ILE A 8 -3.36 -1.78 -3.11
CA ILE A 8 -4.46 -1.39 -3.99
C ILE A 8 -5.10 -0.07 -3.52
N VAL A 9 -5.41 0.05 -2.22
CA VAL A 9 -6.03 1.27 -1.65
C VAL A 9 -5.11 2.48 -1.78
N LEU A 10 -3.81 2.30 -1.53
CA LEU A 10 -2.83 3.38 -1.67
C LEU A 10 -2.72 3.85 -3.13
N PHE A 11 -2.69 2.90 -4.07
CA PHE A 11 -2.64 3.21 -5.50
C PHE A 11 -3.90 3.95 -5.97
N THR A 12 -5.10 3.50 -5.57
CA THR A 12 -6.34 4.16 -5.97
C THR A 12 -6.46 5.57 -5.42
N LEU A 13 -6.02 5.80 -4.19
CA LEU A 13 -6.03 7.13 -3.58
C LEU A 13 -5.01 8.08 -4.26
N ILE A 14 -3.82 7.60 -4.62
CA ILE A 14 -2.84 8.40 -5.38
C ILE A 14 -3.41 8.79 -6.74
N VAL A 15 -3.98 7.84 -7.48
CA VAL A 15 -4.58 8.12 -8.79
C VAL A 15 -5.72 9.14 -8.66
N SER A 16 -6.59 8.98 -7.65
CA SER A 16 -7.67 9.93 -7.38
C SER A 16 -7.14 11.34 -7.07
N SER A 17 -6.10 11.46 -6.25
CA SER A 17 -5.43 12.73 -5.95
C SER A 17 -4.87 13.40 -7.20
N CYS A 18 -4.21 12.64 -8.08
CA CYS A 18 -3.68 13.15 -9.34
C CYS A 18 -4.78 13.68 -10.26
N ILE A 19 -5.89 12.93 -10.39
CA ILE A 19 -7.04 13.35 -11.21
C ILE A 19 -7.66 14.63 -10.66
N ALA A 20 -7.84 14.72 -9.33
CA ALA A 20 -8.36 15.92 -8.68
C ALA A 20 -7.46 17.14 -8.94
N SER A 21 -6.14 17.00 -8.78
CA SER A 21 -5.16 18.06 -9.04
C SER A 21 -5.19 18.56 -10.49
N ILE A 22 -5.21 17.63 -11.45
CA ILE A 22 -5.26 17.97 -12.88
C ILE A 22 -6.60 18.65 -13.24
N GLY A 23 -7.70 18.15 -12.69
CA GLY A 23 -9.04 18.72 -12.88
C GLY A 23 -9.12 20.16 -12.38
N SER A 24 -8.66 20.40 -11.14
CA SER A 24 -8.60 21.73 -10.56
C SER A 24 -7.69 22.67 -11.38
N TYR A 25 -6.54 22.21 -11.85
CA TYR A 25 -5.63 23.04 -12.64
C TYR A 25 -6.26 23.45 -13.98
N LYS A 26 -6.88 22.50 -14.69
CA LYS A 26 -7.59 22.78 -15.95
C LYS A 26 -8.73 23.77 -15.73
N SER A 27 -9.50 23.62 -14.64
CA SER A 27 -10.58 24.53 -14.30
C SER A 27 -10.07 25.96 -14.04
N ALA A 28 -8.94 26.10 -13.33
CA ALA A 28 -8.30 27.39 -13.08
C ALA A 28 -7.81 28.04 -14.39
N SER A 29 -7.14 27.28 -15.25
CA SER A 29 -6.69 27.73 -16.56
C SER A 29 -7.86 28.21 -17.45
N LEU A 30 -8.96 27.46 -17.47
CA LEU A 30 -10.18 27.86 -18.19
C LEU A 30 -10.80 29.15 -17.62
N THR A 31 -10.75 29.32 -16.30
CA THR A 31 -11.26 30.52 -15.62
C THR A 31 -10.42 31.74 -15.96
N VAL A 32 -9.09 31.60 -15.98
CA VAL A 32 -8.16 32.65 -16.41
C VAL A 32 -8.44 33.09 -17.85
N ASN A 33 -8.58 32.14 -18.78
CA ASN A 33 -8.86 32.45 -20.18
C ASN A 33 -10.23 33.12 -20.35
N ARG A 34 -11.26 32.61 -19.67
CA ARG A 34 -12.61 33.20 -19.70
C ARG A 34 -12.62 34.62 -19.16
N GLU A 35 -11.88 34.90 -18.10
CA GLU A 35 -11.76 36.25 -17.54
C GLU A 35 -11.00 37.19 -18.49
N MET A 36 -9.98 36.71 -19.20
CA MET A 36 -9.28 37.47 -20.25
C MET A 36 -10.24 37.85 -21.39
N ASP A 37 -11.00 36.88 -21.90
CA ASP A 37 -11.97 37.12 -22.98
C ASP A 37 -13.08 38.07 -22.53
N ARG A 38 -13.57 37.89 -21.30
CA ARG A 38 -14.60 38.75 -20.71
C ARG A 38 -14.11 40.18 -20.54
N ALA A 39 -12.92 40.38 -19.98
CA ALA A 39 -12.31 41.70 -19.81
C ALA A 39 -12.12 42.39 -21.17
N LEU A 40 -11.65 41.63 -22.18
CA LEU A 40 -11.47 42.14 -23.53
C LEU A 40 -12.81 42.56 -24.14
N ALA A 41 -13.83 41.71 -24.05
CA ALA A 41 -15.16 42.01 -24.56
C ALA A 41 -15.76 43.26 -23.90
N MET A 42 -15.55 43.47 -22.60
CA MET A 42 -16.00 44.69 -21.93
C MET A 42 -15.24 45.93 -22.45
N THR A 43 -13.93 45.83 -22.63
CA THR A 43 -13.14 46.96 -23.16
C THR A 43 -13.51 47.33 -24.59
N MET A 44 -13.79 46.35 -25.45
CA MET A 44 -14.18 46.61 -26.84
C MET A 44 -15.57 47.21 -26.95
N ARG A 45 -16.46 46.95 -25.97
CA ARG A 45 -17.77 47.60 -25.90
C ARG A 45 -17.66 49.08 -25.51
N GLU A 46 -16.74 49.41 -24.60
CA GLU A 46 -16.50 50.80 -24.18
C GLU A 46 -15.72 51.56 -25.25
N GLN A 47 -14.68 50.95 -25.80
CA GLN A 47 -13.79 51.55 -26.75
C GLN A 47 -14.29 51.29 -28.18
N LYS A 48 -15.09 52.22 -28.70
CA LYS A 48 -15.64 52.21 -30.07
C LYS A 48 -14.58 52.41 -31.20
N SER A 49 -13.30 52.15 -30.93
CA SER A 49 -12.18 52.41 -31.85
C SER A 49 -11.36 51.16 -32.09
N ASN A 50 -10.89 50.95 -33.32
CA ASN A 50 -10.11 49.77 -33.71
C ASN A 50 -8.58 49.91 -33.50
N ILE A 51 -8.17 50.81 -32.60
CA ILE A 51 -6.75 51.11 -32.32
C ILE A 51 -6.46 50.78 -30.86
N ILE A 52 -5.42 49.97 -30.62
CA ILE A 52 -4.94 49.68 -29.27
C ILE A 52 -4.15 50.90 -28.79
N SER A 53 -4.70 51.63 -27.82
CA SER A 53 -4.05 52.76 -27.17
C SER A 53 -3.61 52.40 -25.75
N GLN A 54 -2.83 53.28 -25.13
CA GLN A 54 -2.44 53.10 -23.72
C GLN A 54 -3.67 53.11 -22.79
N ASP A 55 -4.74 53.81 -23.18
CA ASP A 55 -6.00 53.84 -22.46
C ASP A 55 -6.75 52.50 -22.56
N THR A 56 -6.69 51.81 -23.70
CA THR A 56 -7.20 50.43 -23.88
C THR A 56 -6.61 49.49 -22.84
N ILE A 57 -5.29 49.54 -22.65
CA ILE A 57 -4.56 48.67 -21.72
C ILE A 57 -4.98 48.99 -20.28
N ARG A 58 -5.20 50.28 -19.96
CA ARG A 58 -5.63 50.71 -18.62
C ARG A 58 -7.06 50.25 -18.32
N THR A 59 -7.97 50.44 -19.26
CA THR A 59 -9.37 50.00 -19.18
C THR A 59 -9.46 48.48 -19.10
N PHE A 60 -8.61 47.76 -19.83
CA PHE A 60 -8.57 46.29 -19.77
C PHE A 60 -8.13 45.78 -18.41
N ASN A 61 -7.03 46.32 -17.88
CA ASN A 61 -6.57 45.95 -16.55
C ASN A 61 -7.57 46.30 -15.43
N ARG A 62 -8.42 47.31 -15.64
CA ARG A 62 -9.51 47.65 -14.70
C ARG A 62 -10.61 46.59 -14.68
N HIS A 63 -10.90 45.97 -15.82
CA HIS A 63 -11.92 44.92 -15.95
C HIS A 63 -11.44 43.54 -15.50
N LEU A 64 -10.14 43.33 -15.35
CA LEU A 64 -9.59 42.08 -14.80
C LEU A 64 -9.93 41.95 -13.30
N GLN A 65 -10.69 40.91 -12.95
CA GLN A 65 -11.03 40.59 -11.57
C GLN A 65 -9.87 39.91 -10.83
N ILE A 66 -9.08 39.11 -11.55
CA ILE A 66 -7.94 38.40 -10.97
C ILE A 66 -6.75 39.36 -10.89
N ALA A 67 -6.37 39.73 -9.67
CA ALA A 67 -5.30 40.70 -9.41
C ALA A 67 -3.95 40.26 -9.99
N GLU A 68 -3.65 38.96 -9.97
CA GLU A 68 -2.37 38.39 -10.42
C GLU A 68 -2.19 38.47 -11.95
N LEU A 69 -3.28 38.66 -12.69
CA LEU A 69 -3.28 38.83 -14.14
C LEU A 69 -3.03 40.29 -14.57
N ARG A 70 -3.24 41.25 -13.67
CA ARG A 70 -3.10 42.68 -13.98
C ARG A 70 -1.65 43.01 -14.32
N GLY A 71 -1.45 43.67 -15.46
CA GLY A 71 -0.13 44.02 -15.97
C GLY A 71 0.67 42.83 -16.56
N LYS A 72 0.13 41.61 -16.54
CA LYS A 72 0.76 40.42 -17.16
C LYS A 72 -0.01 39.91 -18.38
N ALA A 73 -0.99 40.66 -18.86
CA ALA A 73 -1.75 40.31 -20.05
C ALA A 73 -1.08 40.85 -21.33
N THR A 74 -1.13 40.08 -22.41
CA THR A 74 -0.76 40.52 -23.75
C THR A 74 -2.00 40.57 -24.62
N ILE A 75 -2.29 41.74 -25.21
CA ILE A 75 -3.37 41.90 -26.18
C ILE A 75 -2.74 41.84 -27.58
N ALA A 76 -3.24 40.97 -28.43
CA ALA A 76 -2.78 40.80 -29.80
C ALA A 76 -3.97 40.83 -30.77
N VAL A 77 -3.72 41.16 -32.02
CA VAL A 77 -4.70 41.03 -33.10
C VAL A 77 -4.40 39.73 -33.83
N ASP A 78 -5.40 38.86 -33.95
CA ASP A 78 -5.26 37.67 -34.77
C ASP A 78 -5.26 38.05 -36.25
N ALA A 79 -4.19 37.70 -36.97
CA ALA A 79 -4.02 38.02 -38.37
C ALA A 79 -5.09 37.37 -39.27
N ARG A 80 -5.67 36.24 -38.85
CA ARG A 80 -6.68 35.52 -39.64
C ARG A 80 -8.08 36.09 -39.43
N SER A 81 -8.52 36.23 -38.18
CA SER A 81 -9.86 36.71 -37.85
C SER A 81 -9.99 38.24 -37.83
N ARG A 82 -8.86 38.96 -37.76
CA ARG A 82 -8.79 40.42 -37.50
C ARG A 82 -9.48 40.84 -36.20
N GLU A 83 -9.65 39.89 -35.27
CA GLU A 83 -10.21 40.14 -33.94
C GLU A 83 -9.09 40.31 -32.91
N PHE A 84 -9.38 41.10 -31.88
CA PHE A 84 -8.51 41.21 -30.72
C PHE A 84 -8.60 39.93 -29.88
N ARG A 85 -7.46 39.46 -29.38
CA ARG A 85 -7.36 38.37 -28.40
C ARG A 85 -6.47 38.79 -27.23
N ALA A 86 -6.84 38.36 -26.03
CA ALA A 86 -6.08 38.61 -24.83
C ALA A 86 -5.49 37.29 -24.31
N TYR A 87 -4.20 37.29 -24.01
CA TYR A 87 -3.48 36.14 -23.48
C TYR A 87 -2.88 36.49 -22.12
N ALA A 88 -3.08 35.61 -21.14
CA ALA A 88 -2.41 35.70 -19.86
C ALA A 88 -0.95 35.24 -19.99
N ARG A 89 0.02 36.11 -19.73
CA ARG A 89 1.44 35.74 -19.66
C ARG A 89 1.79 35.32 -18.23
N CYS A 90 1.14 34.25 -17.78
CA CYS A 90 1.32 33.72 -16.43
C CYS A 90 2.14 32.43 -16.47
N SER A 91 2.95 32.24 -15.43
CA SER A 91 3.65 30.96 -15.22
C SER A 91 2.64 29.88 -14.84
N GLU A 92 2.91 28.63 -15.22
CA GLU A 92 2.09 27.48 -14.79
C GLU A 92 1.97 27.40 -13.27
N ALA A 93 3.00 27.79 -12.52
CA ALA A 93 2.96 27.86 -11.06
C ALA A 93 1.93 28.88 -10.54
N THR A 94 1.73 29.99 -11.26
CA THR A 94 0.69 30.98 -10.90
C THR A 94 -0.71 30.42 -11.15
N ILE A 95 -0.92 29.75 -12.28
CA ILE A 95 -2.19 29.09 -12.59
C ILE A 95 -2.48 27.97 -11.58
N PHE A 96 -1.43 27.25 -11.15
CA PHE A 96 -1.53 26.25 -10.10
C PHE A 96 -1.88 26.87 -8.74
N GLY A 97 -1.29 28.02 -8.38
CA GLY A 97 -1.64 28.75 -7.16
C GLY A 97 -3.06 29.33 -7.16
N LEU A 98 -3.56 29.72 -8.34
CA LEU A 98 -4.95 30.13 -8.56
C LEU A 98 -5.95 28.97 -8.47
N SER A 99 -5.46 27.73 -8.56
CA SER A 99 -6.29 26.53 -8.60
C SER A 99 -6.72 26.10 -7.20
N ASP A 100 -7.97 25.62 -7.07
CA ASP A 100 -8.45 25.05 -5.82
C ASP A 100 -7.89 23.63 -5.62
N GLN A 101 -6.72 23.57 -4.97
CA GLN A 101 -5.99 22.32 -4.69
C GLN A 101 -6.42 21.65 -3.37
N LYS A 102 -7.39 22.20 -2.65
CA LYS A 102 -7.93 21.61 -1.40
C LYS A 102 -8.35 20.14 -1.52
N PRO A 103 -9.10 19.70 -2.56
CA PRO A 103 -9.50 18.29 -2.66
C PRO A 103 -8.30 17.36 -2.90
N ALA A 104 -7.34 17.79 -3.74
CA ALA A 104 -6.11 17.02 -3.96
C ALA A 104 -5.26 16.94 -2.69
N LEU A 105 -5.13 18.04 -1.95
CA LEU A 105 -4.41 18.08 -0.68
C LEU A 105 -5.09 17.19 0.37
N ALA A 106 -6.41 17.24 0.47
CA ALA A 106 -7.17 16.37 1.39
C ALA A 106 -6.93 14.89 1.08
N LEU A 107 -6.96 14.49 -0.20
CA LEU A 107 -6.64 13.13 -0.62
C LEU A 107 -5.18 12.75 -0.33
N CYS A 108 -4.24 13.69 -0.49
CA CYS A 108 -2.84 13.47 -0.16
C CYS A 108 -2.62 13.29 1.36
N VAL A 109 -3.33 14.04 2.19
CA VAL A 109 -3.27 13.87 3.65
C VAL A 109 -3.86 12.51 4.05
N THR A 110 -4.98 12.10 3.45
CA THR A 110 -5.56 10.78 3.74
C THR A 110 -4.67 9.64 3.25
N THR A 111 -3.99 9.77 2.10
CA THR A 111 -3.01 8.77 1.64
C THR A 111 -1.84 8.65 2.61
N LEU A 112 -1.30 9.77 3.10
CA LEU A 112 -0.21 9.79 4.07
C LEU A 112 -0.62 9.17 5.40
N LEU A 113 -1.78 9.54 5.93
CA LEU A 113 -2.32 8.94 7.16
C LEU A 113 -2.53 7.44 7.00
N TRP A 114 -3.03 6.99 5.84
CA TRP A 114 -3.22 5.57 5.57
C TRP A 114 -1.88 4.82 5.46
N ALA A 115 -0.89 5.42 4.80
CA ALA A 115 0.45 4.85 4.68
C ALA A 115 1.14 4.74 6.05
N LEU A 116 1.07 5.80 6.87
CA LEU A 116 1.59 5.80 8.23
C LEU A 116 0.87 4.78 9.11
N TYR A 117 -0.46 4.66 9.00
CA TYR A 117 -1.21 3.63 9.71
C TYR A 117 -0.79 2.22 9.29
N ALA A 118 -0.62 1.98 7.99
CA ALA A 118 -0.18 0.69 7.48
C ALA A 118 1.26 0.36 7.93
N TRP A 119 2.15 1.34 7.97
CA TRP A 119 3.50 1.17 8.48
C TRP A 119 3.50 0.92 9.99
N HIS A 120 2.81 1.75 10.77
CA HIS A 120 2.67 1.55 12.21
C HIS A 120 2.05 0.19 12.55
N LYS A 121 1.07 -0.27 11.76
CA LYS A 121 0.51 -1.61 11.89
C LYS A 121 1.51 -2.67 11.47
N ARG A 122 2.34 -2.47 10.44
CA ARG A 122 3.40 -3.42 10.08
C ARG A 122 4.43 -3.59 11.19
N ASP A 123 4.81 -2.50 11.84
CA ASP A 123 5.84 -2.51 12.89
C ASP A 123 5.30 -3.02 14.23
N ASN A 124 4.02 -2.75 14.54
CA ASN A 124 3.36 -3.21 15.76
C ASN A 124 2.54 -4.50 15.59
N MET A 125 2.45 -5.05 14.38
CA MET A 125 1.92 -6.39 14.20
C MET A 125 3.06 -7.34 14.53
N PRO A 126 3.04 -8.04 15.68
CA PRO A 126 3.83 -9.26 15.78
C PRO A 126 3.47 -10.09 14.55
N SER A 127 4.45 -10.71 13.91
CA SER A 127 4.27 -11.58 12.74
C SER A 127 3.14 -12.57 12.95
N ASP A 128 1.92 -12.15 12.65
CA ASP A 128 0.73 -12.90 13.00
C ASP A 128 0.36 -13.75 11.80
N ALA A 129 0.39 -15.06 12.06
CA ALA A 129 -0.57 -16.01 11.53
C ALA A 129 -0.56 -16.18 9.99
N THR A 130 0.51 -16.79 9.49
CA THR A 130 0.27 -18.12 8.93
C THR A 130 0.56 -19.08 10.09
N GLU A 131 -0.49 -19.66 10.66
CA GLU A 131 -0.44 -20.61 11.77
C GLU A 131 0.75 -21.55 11.61
N SER A 132 1.70 -21.50 12.56
CA SER A 132 2.76 -22.48 12.86
C SER A 132 4.05 -21.83 13.37
N SER A 133 3.97 -20.75 14.17
CA SER A 133 5.09 -20.37 15.04
C SER A 133 4.84 -20.95 16.44
N PHE A 134 5.47 -22.07 16.76
CA PHE A 134 5.41 -22.70 18.08
C PHE A 134 6.83 -22.71 18.65
N GLY A 135 7.05 -22.16 19.85
CA GLY A 135 8.35 -22.17 20.54
C GLY A 135 9.58 -21.72 19.72
N GLY A 136 9.43 -20.70 18.87
CA GLY A 136 10.52 -20.16 18.05
C GLY A 136 10.77 -20.90 16.73
N LEU A 137 9.93 -21.88 16.38
CA LEU A 137 10.01 -22.61 15.11
C LEU A 137 8.89 -22.19 14.16
N HIS A 138 9.24 -21.86 12.92
CA HIS A 138 8.32 -21.51 11.83
C HIS A 138 8.34 -22.61 10.75
N PHE A 139 7.16 -22.97 10.25
CA PHE A 139 7.02 -23.82 9.07
C PHE A 139 6.90 -22.98 7.80
N ASP A 140 7.90 -23.06 6.92
CA ASP A 140 7.84 -22.45 5.60
C ASP A 140 7.01 -23.34 4.66
N ASN A 141 5.78 -22.92 4.39
CA ASN A 141 4.86 -23.58 3.45
C ASN A 141 5.36 -23.55 1.99
N VAL A 142 6.29 -22.66 1.64
CA VAL A 142 6.80 -22.52 0.26
C VAL A 142 7.88 -23.56 -0.01
N GLU A 143 8.78 -23.76 0.94
CA GLU A 143 9.88 -24.73 0.80
C GLU A 143 9.57 -26.09 1.45
N GLY A 144 8.50 -26.16 2.27
CA GLY A 144 8.17 -27.32 3.07
C GLY A 144 9.24 -27.61 4.11
N ARG A 145 9.78 -26.58 4.78
CA ARG A 145 10.92 -26.73 5.71
C ARG A 145 10.67 -26.00 7.03
N PHE A 146 11.23 -26.53 8.11
CA PHE A 146 11.20 -25.88 9.43
C PHE A 146 12.42 -24.97 9.61
N VAL A 147 12.15 -23.72 9.97
CA VAL A 147 13.14 -22.66 10.15
C VAL A 147 13.01 -22.10 11.56
N THR A 148 14.13 -21.83 12.21
CA THR A 148 14.20 -21.24 13.55
C THR A 148 13.99 -19.72 13.48
N ALA A 149 13.63 -19.07 14.59
CA ALA A 149 13.52 -17.61 14.71
C ALA A 149 14.77 -16.85 14.20
N ASP A 150 15.96 -17.45 14.33
CA ASP A 150 17.24 -16.90 13.83
C ASP A 150 17.47 -17.10 12.32
N GLY A 151 16.50 -17.65 11.58
CA GLY A 151 16.62 -17.93 10.15
C GLY A 151 17.44 -19.17 9.80
N THR A 152 17.84 -19.98 10.80
CA THR A 152 18.59 -21.22 10.56
C THR A 152 17.64 -22.36 10.20
N GLN A 153 17.91 -23.03 9.08
CA GLN A 153 17.16 -24.20 8.61
C GLN A 153 17.49 -25.43 9.47
N ILE A 154 16.46 -26.10 10.01
CA ILE A 154 16.66 -27.37 10.71
C ILE A 154 16.77 -28.51 9.71
N GLN A 155 17.88 -29.25 9.78
CA GLN A 155 18.09 -30.45 8.97
C GLN A 155 17.31 -31.62 9.57
N LEU A 156 16.08 -31.85 9.08
CA LEU A 156 15.25 -32.99 9.45
C LEU A 156 15.28 -34.03 8.34
N THR A 157 15.25 -35.31 8.71
CA THR A 157 14.97 -36.39 7.77
C THR A 157 13.50 -36.32 7.30
N PRO A 158 13.14 -36.86 6.12
CA PRO A 158 11.76 -36.77 5.61
C PRO A 158 10.71 -37.31 6.58
N MET A 159 11.01 -38.38 7.33
CA MET A 159 10.10 -38.94 8.33
C MET A 159 9.95 -38.03 9.56
N GLN A 160 11.02 -37.35 9.97
CA GLN A 160 10.99 -36.40 11.08
C GLN A 160 10.20 -35.15 10.71
N GLN A 161 10.40 -34.64 9.49
CA GLN A 161 9.65 -33.51 8.97
C GLN A 161 8.16 -33.81 8.94
N ARG A 162 7.77 -34.98 8.40
CA ARG A 162 6.37 -35.39 8.35
C ARG A 162 5.72 -35.47 9.74
N LEU A 163 6.48 -35.89 10.74
CA LEU A 163 6.00 -36.02 12.11
C LEU A 163 5.79 -34.64 12.73
N MET A 164 6.71 -33.71 12.49
CA MET A 164 6.59 -32.31 12.90
C MET A 164 5.40 -31.62 12.22
N GLU A 165 5.20 -31.82 10.91
CA GLU A 165 4.02 -31.31 10.18
C GLU A 165 2.72 -31.78 10.83
N MET A 166 2.63 -33.06 11.20
CA MET A 166 1.45 -33.59 11.89
C MET A 166 1.23 -32.94 13.26
N PHE A 167 2.29 -32.68 14.03
CA PHE A 167 2.16 -31.98 15.31
C PHE A 167 1.69 -30.53 15.13
N PHE A 168 2.20 -29.83 14.11
CA PHE A 168 1.83 -28.44 13.83
C PHE A 168 0.41 -28.29 13.27
N ASN A 169 -0.06 -29.27 12.48
CA ASN A 169 -1.41 -29.29 11.96
C ASN A 169 -2.47 -29.75 12.98
N SER A 170 -2.07 -30.34 14.11
CA SER A 170 -2.99 -30.72 15.19
C SER A 170 -3.33 -29.49 16.04
N PRO A 171 -4.63 -29.18 16.30
CA PRO A 171 -5.06 -27.97 17.01
C PRO A 171 -4.60 -27.90 18.47
N SER A 172 -4.15 -29.02 19.05
CA SER A 172 -3.63 -29.10 20.41
C SER A 172 -2.14 -29.43 20.49
N HIS A 173 -1.45 -29.44 19.32
CA HIS A 173 -0.07 -29.91 19.16
C HIS A 173 0.21 -31.27 19.83
N SER A 174 -0.84 -32.08 19.95
CA SER A 174 -0.85 -33.37 20.62
C SER A 174 -1.30 -34.42 19.61
N LEU A 175 -0.62 -35.56 19.62
CA LEU A 175 -0.90 -36.70 18.76
C LEU A 175 -0.87 -37.99 19.57
N THR A 176 -1.86 -38.85 19.37
CA THR A 176 -1.88 -40.17 19.99
C THR A 176 -0.93 -41.15 19.26
N LYS A 177 -0.44 -42.17 19.94
CA LYS A 177 0.39 -43.21 19.30
C LYS A 177 -0.32 -43.90 18.14
N ALA A 178 -1.63 -44.14 18.24
CA ALA A 178 -2.42 -44.77 17.18
C ALA A 178 -2.45 -43.88 15.92
N GLU A 179 -2.77 -42.59 16.06
CA GLU A 179 -2.80 -41.64 14.94
C GLU A 179 -1.43 -41.54 14.24
N ILE A 180 -0.34 -41.56 14.99
CA ILE A 180 1.01 -41.54 14.40
C ILE A 180 1.32 -42.87 13.70
N CYS A 181 1.01 -44.00 14.33
CA CYS A 181 1.26 -45.32 13.74
C CYS A 181 0.44 -45.52 12.46
N ASP A 182 -0.82 -45.11 12.43
CA ASP A 182 -1.68 -45.23 11.26
C ASP A 182 -1.22 -44.33 10.10
N ALA A 183 -0.73 -43.13 10.41
CA ALA A 183 -0.22 -42.20 9.40
C ALA A 183 1.11 -42.65 8.76
N PHE A 184 2.01 -43.24 9.55
CA PHE A 184 3.34 -43.64 9.08
C PHE A 184 3.43 -45.11 8.64
N TRP A 185 2.69 -46.01 9.28
CA TRP A 185 2.77 -47.46 9.09
C TRP A 185 1.39 -48.15 9.10
N PRO A 186 0.48 -47.84 8.16
CA PRO A 186 -0.89 -48.35 8.14
C PRO A 186 -1.01 -49.88 7.99
N LYS A 187 0.07 -50.58 7.61
CA LYS A 187 0.09 -52.03 7.37
C LYS A 187 0.73 -52.84 8.52
N LYS A 188 1.17 -52.19 9.61
CA LYS A 188 1.88 -52.85 10.71
C LYS A 188 1.02 -52.85 11.98
N PRO A 189 0.66 -54.03 12.54
CA PRO A 189 -0.27 -54.11 13.68
C PRO A 189 0.30 -53.54 14.98
N ASP A 190 1.63 -53.46 15.11
CA ASP A 190 2.28 -52.73 16.21
C ASP A 190 3.61 -52.09 15.75
N ALA A 191 3.61 -50.76 15.59
CA ALA A 191 4.78 -49.95 15.22
C ALA A 191 5.36 -49.16 16.41
N SER A 192 4.99 -49.50 17.65
CA SER A 192 5.32 -48.72 18.85
C SER A 192 6.82 -48.52 19.08
N GLU A 193 7.65 -49.54 18.88
CA GLU A 193 9.11 -49.46 19.02
C GLU A 193 9.77 -48.57 17.95
N THR A 194 9.21 -48.62 16.73
CA THR A 194 9.68 -47.78 15.61
C THR A 194 9.33 -46.32 15.85
N LEU A 195 8.12 -46.06 16.34
CA LEU A 195 7.67 -44.73 16.76
C LEU A 195 8.53 -44.19 17.92
N TYR A 196 8.79 -45.00 18.95
CA TYR A 196 9.66 -44.61 20.06
C TYR A 196 11.06 -44.21 19.58
N THR A 197 11.62 -44.97 18.64
CA THR A 197 12.93 -44.66 18.04
C THR A 197 12.91 -43.35 17.25
N LEU A 198 11.85 -43.09 16.47
CA LEU A 198 11.70 -41.86 15.71
C LEU A 198 11.58 -40.64 16.64
N VAL A 199 10.73 -40.71 17.67
CA VAL A 199 10.57 -39.64 18.67
C VAL A 199 11.88 -39.41 19.45
N ARG A 200 12.58 -40.48 19.83
CA ARG A 200 13.87 -40.38 20.53
C ARG A 200 14.93 -39.66 19.69
N ARG A 201 14.94 -39.86 18.37
CA ARG A 201 15.86 -39.15 17.46
C ARG A 201 15.40 -37.74 17.12
N LEU A 202 14.09 -37.47 17.13
CA LEU A 202 13.55 -36.14 16.86
C LEU A 202 13.77 -35.15 18.02
N ARG A 203 13.63 -35.61 19.27
CA ARG A 203 13.83 -34.79 20.49
C ARG A 203 15.11 -33.95 20.47
N PRO A 204 16.32 -34.51 20.31
CA PRO A 204 17.54 -33.72 20.37
C PRO A 204 17.62 -32.69 19.23
N VAL A 205 17.07 -33.00 18.05
CA VAL A 205 17.09 -32.08 16.91
C VAL A 205 16.17 -30.88 17.15
N VAL A 206 15.00 -31.11 17.74
CA VAL A 206 14.04 -30.03 18.06
C VAL A 206 14.53 -29.22 19.27
N GLU A 207 14.94 -29.86 20.36
CA GLU A 207 15.38 -29.18 21.60
C GLU A 207 16.70 -28.39 21.42
N GLN A 208 17.57 -28.76 20.48
CA GLN A 208 18.82 -28.02 20.21
C GLN A 208 18.62 -26.78 19.35
N ASN A 209 17.57 -26.77 18.51
CA ASN A 209 17.34 -25.74 17.50
C ASN A 209 16.08 -24.92 17.78
N SER A 210 15.35 -25.18 18.87
CA SER A 210 14.14 -24.45 19.25
C SER A 210 13.85 -24.57 20.74
N ASP A 211 13.01 -23.69 21.27
CA ASP A 211 12.53 -23.72 22.66
C ASP A 211 11.35 -24.70 22.83
N ILE A 212 11.28 -25.75 22.01
CA ILE A 212 10.21 -26.74 22.03
C ILE A 212 10.73 -28.06 22.60
N ARG A 213 9.90 -28.71 23.43
CA ARG A 213 10.14 -30.04 23.97
C ARG A 213 9.00 -30.99 23.65
N ILE A 214 9.34 -32.23 23.32
CA ILE A 214 8.34 -33.31 23.08
C ILE A 214 8.11 -34.09 24.38
N VAL A 215 6.97 -33.86 25.02
CA VAL A 215 6.57 -34.55 26.25
C VAL A 215 5.67 -35.74 25.92
N SER A 216 5.83 -36.84 26.68
CA SER A 216 4.92 -37.98 26.62
C SER A 216 3.93 -37.86 27.78
N ASP A 217 2.64 -37.80 27.48
CA ASP A 217 1.59 -37.78 28.48
C ASP A 217 1.26 -39.21 28.98
N ARG A 218 0.67 -39.31 30.17
CA ARG A 218 0.20 -40.56 30.81
C ARG A 218 -0.80 -41.31 29.93
N ASN A 219 -1.52 -40.60 29.05
CA ASN A 219 -2.47 -41.16 28.08
C ASN A 219 -1.81 -41.73 26.80
N LYS A 220 -0.50 -42.00 26.81
CA LYS A 220 0.26 -42.49 25.64
C LYS A 220 0.18 -41.56 24.42
N ALA A 221 -0.06 -40.27 24.62
CA ALA A 221 0.03 -39.24 23.60
C ALA A 221 1.38 -38.50 23.69
N TYR A 222 1.86 -37.98 22.57
CA TYR A 222 2.98 -37.07 22.52
C TYR A 222 2.46 -35.65 22.30
N ARG A 223 3.05 -34.67 22.98
CA ARG A 223 2.69 -33.25 22.86
C ARG A 223 3.93 -32.39 22.72
N LEU A 224 3.83 -31.34 21.89
CA LEU A 224 4.81 -30.27 21.87
C LEU A 224 4.50 -29.26 22.97
N GLU A 225 5.49 -28.95 23.81
CA GLU A 225 5.41 -27.91 24.85
C GLU A 225 6.55 -26.91 24.65
N VAL A 226 6.28 -25.63 24.94
CA VAL A 226 7.33 -24.59 24.97
C VAL A 226 8.06 -24.68 26.30
N LYS A 227 9.40 -24.57 26.26
CA LYS A 227 10.29 -24.67 27.42
C LYS A 227 10.13 -23.51 28.40
#